data_AF-A0A938IGW7-F1
#
_entry.id   AF-A0A938IGW7-F1
#
_cell.length_a   1.000
_cell.length_b   1.000
_cell.length_c   1.000
_cell.angle_alpha   90.00
_cell.angle_beta   90.00
_cell.angle_gamma   90.00
#
_symmetry.space_group_name_H-M   'P 1'
#
loop_
_entity.id
_entity.type
_entity.pdbx_description
1 polymer ?
#
loop_
_entity_poly.entity_id
_entity_poly.type
_entity_poly.pdbx_seq_one_letter_code
_entity_poly.pdbx_strand_id
1 'polypeptide(L)'
;MKVLLAAHGYPPELVGGTETAVQALAHGLARRGHEPLVVAGTLRHEQGFRVSEERETLSGGGALRVLRIHRDDLYFDHWHKAASGRVERAFREILLRERPDLVHVHHWIRLSRGLVATAARARVPALVTLHDLWTSCLVTFRVRTDTKRYCSAPLEPSPCLACASRLPPFTPWVDAARARVLLAEHKADLARELALA
;
A
#
# COMPACT_ATOMS: atom_id res chain seq x y z
N MET A 1 -21.46 5.62 -7.99
CA MET A 1 -20.18 5.04 -8.46
C MET A 1 -19.65 4.10 -7.41
N LYS A 2 -19.06 2.98 -7.81
CA LYS A 2 -18.32 2.09 -6.94
C LYS A 2 -16.86 2.50 -6.91
N VAL A 3 -16.35 2.85 -5.74
CA VAL A 3 -14.99 3.38 -5.56
C VAL A 3 -14.21 2.42 -4.68
N LEU A 4 -13.13 1.86 -5.20
CA LEU A 4 -12.25 0.98 -4.44
C LEU A 4 -11.14 1.81 -3.80
N LEU A 5 -11.10 1.87 -2.47
CA LEU A 5 -10.07 2.55 -1.69
C LEU A 5 -9.01 1.52 -1.26
N ALA A 6 -7.78 1.65 -1.75
CA ALA A 6 -6.68 0.74 -1.43
C ALA A 6 -5.71 1.38 -0.43
N ALA A 7 -5.52 0.76 0.73
CA ALA A 7 -4.63 1.26 1.77
C ALA A 7 -3.88 0.14 2.49
N HIS A 8 -2.73 0.46 3.06
CA HIS A 8 -1.92 -0.51 3.81
C HIS A 8 -2.56 -1.02 5.10
N GLY A 9 -3.58 -0.33 5.59
CA GLY A 9 -4.28 -0.60 6.82
C GLY A 9 -5.67 0.00 6.77
N TYR A 10 -6.53 -0.44 7.68
CA TYR A 10 -7.85 0.14 7.86
C TYR A 10 -8.35 -0.15 9.29
N PRO A 11 -9.10 0.77 9.93
CA PRO A 11 -9.65 0.57 11.27
C PRO A 11 -10.56 -0.67 11.35
N PRO A 12 -10.79 -1.24 12.55
CA PRO A 12 -10.18 -0.87 13.84
C PRO A 12 -8.77 -1.45 14.05
N GLU A 13 -8.30 -2.33 13.17
CA GLU A 13 -7.02 -3.01 13.32
C GLU A 13 -5.83 -2.02 13.34
N LEU A 14 -5.88 -1.04 12.45
CA LEU A 14 -4.84 -0.05 12.26
C LEU A 14 -5.47 1.34 12.23
N VAL A 15 -4.94 2.23 13.06
CA VAL A 15 -5.43 3.60 13.20
C VAL A 15 -4.23 4.54 13.20
N GLY A 16 -4.12 5.32 12.12
CA GLY A 16 -3.13 6.35 11.91
C GLY A 16 -3.72 7.46 11.03
N GLY A 17 -2.88 8.38 10.55
CA GLY A 17 -3.32 9.50 9.71
C GLY A 17 -3.94 9.01 8.40
N THR A 18 -3.25 8.11 7.70
CA THR A 18 -3.72 7.50 6.45
C THR A 18 -5.02 6.73 6.65
N GLU A 19 -5.09 5.83 7.64
CA GLU A 19 -6.28 5.02 7.91
C GLU A 19 -7.49 5.86 8.27
N THR A 20 -7.30 6.90 9.09
CA THR A 20 -8.37 7.83 9.47
C THR A 20 -8.87 8.61 8.26
N ALA A 21 -7.97 9.10 7.40
CA ALA A 21 -8.34 9.80 6.17
C ALA A 21 -9.13 8.89 5.21
N VAL A 22 -8.71 7.63 5.06
CA VAL A 22 -9.41 6.64 4.21
C VAL A 22 -10.79 6.31 4.76
N GLN A 23 -10.93 6.10 6.07
CA GLN A 23 -12.23 5.85 6.70
C GLN A 23 -13.17 7.06 6.54
N ALA A 24 -12.68 8.27 6.81
CA ALA A 24 -13.45 9.49 6.63
C ALA A 24 -13.92 9.66 5.17
N LEU A 25 -13.04 9.35 4.20
CA LEU A 25 -13.38 9.36 2.77
C LEU A 25 -14.44 8.30 2.44
N ALA A 26 -14.27 7.06 2.89
CA ALA A 26 -15.21 5.97 2.67
C ALA A 26 -16.61 6.35 3.18
N HIS A 27 -16.70 6.85 4.41
CA HIS A 27 -17.98 7.31 4.98
C HIS A 27 -18.55 8.50 4.22
N GLY A 28 -17.70 9.44 3.80
CA GLY A 28 -18.09 10.61 3.02
C GLY A 28 -18.64 10.27 1.63
N LEU A 29 -18.10 9.22 0.99
CA LEU A 29 -18.58 8.66 -0.28
C LEU A 29 -19.93 7.95 -0.08
N ALA A 30 -20.04 7.10 0.94
CA ALA A 30 -21.29 6.40 1.25
C ALA A 30 -22.44 7.39 1.53
N ARG A 31 -22.20 8.45 2.33
CA ARG A 31 -23.20 9.51 2.60
C ARG A 31 -23.64 10.26 1.35
N ARG A 32 -22.84 10.25 0.29
CA ARG A 32 -23.16 10.87 -1.01
C ARG A 32 -23.80 9.90 -2.00
N GLY A 33 -24.17 8.69 -1.56
CA GLY A 33 -24.81 7.67 -2.40
C GLY A 33 -23.83 6.95 -3.33
N HIS A 34 -22.52 6.95 -3.02
CA HIS A 34 -21.55 6.12 -3.70
C HIS A 34 -21.36 4.78 -2.95
N GLU A 35 -20.75 3.81 -3.63
CA GLU A 35 -20.48 2.47 -3.10
C GLU A 35 -18.97 2.31 -2.85
N PRO A 36 -18.45 2.80 -1.71
CA PRO A 36 -17.06 2.55 -1.34
C PRO A 36 -16.83 1.06 -1.03
N LEU A 37 -15.69 0.56 -1.48
CA LEU A 37 -15.15 -0.75 -1.11
C LEU A 37 -13.71 -0.53 -0.66
N VAL A 38 -13.34 -0.98 0.55
CA VAL A 38 -11.97 -0.86 1.02
C VAL A 38 -11.21 -2.15 0.72
N VAL A 39 -10.00 -2.04 0.18
CA VAL A 39 -9.00 -3.13 0.16
C VAL A 39 -7.85 -2.72 1.06
N ALA A 40 -7.64 -3.47 2.13
CA ALA A 40 -6.68 -3.14 3.18
C ALA A 40 -5.62 -4.23 3.35
N GLY A 41 -4.39 -3.83 3.71
CA GLY A 41 -3.44 -4.74 4.34
C GLY A 41 -3.80 -5.02 5.80
N THR A 42 -3.10 -5.96 6.42
CA THR A 42 -3.23 -6.34 7.84
C THR A 42 -1.85 -6.52 8.48
N LEU A 43 -1.74 -6.32 9.80
CA LEU A 43 -0.59 -6.69 10.60
C LEU A 43 -0.64 -8.15 11.08
N ARG A 44 -1.80 -8.80 10.99
CA ARG A 44 -1.97 -10.19 11.39
C ARG A 44 -1.16 -11.08 10.44
N HIS A 45 -0.12 -11.69 10.97
CA HIS A 45 0.56 -12.78 10.28
C HIS A 45 -0.19 -14.08 10.58
N GLU A 46 -0.55 -14.78 9.51
CA GLU A 46 -1.21 -16.08 9.58
C GLU A 46 -0.56 -17.03 8.56
N GLN A 47 -0.76 -18.34 8.74
CA GLN A 47 -0.32 -19.31 7.75
C GLN A 47 -1.21 -19.24 6.50
N GLY A 48 -0.59 -18.99 5.36
CA GLY A 48 -1.24 -19.01 4.06
C GLY A 48 -1.77 -17.65 3.62
N PHE A 49 -1.58 -17.35 2.33
CA PHE A 49 -2.12 -16.15 1.71
C PHE A 49 -3.64 -16.26 1.57
N ARG A 50 -4.39 -15.25 2.05
CA ARG A 50 -5.86 -15.21 1.91
C ARG A 50 -6.40 -13.79 1.79
N VAL A 51 -7.63 -13.69 1.30
CA VAL A 51 -8.43 -12.46 1.35
C VAL A 51 -9.64 -12.70 2.24
N SER A 52 -9.85 -11.87 3.25
CA SER A 52 -11.06 -11.92 4.09
C SER A 52 -11.96 -10.73 3.82
N GLU A 53 -13.24 -10.86 4.13
CA GLU A 53 -14.20 -9.76 4.10
C GLU A 53 -14.67 -9.45 5.53
N GLU A 54 -14.63 -8.17 5.87
CA GLU A 54 -15.22 -7.59 7.07
C GLU A 54 -16.28 -6.57 6.67
N ARG A 55 -17.20 -6.27 7.59
CA ARG A 55 -18.24 -5.26 7.39
C ARG A 55 -18.19 -4.26 8.52
N GLU A 56 -18.09 -2.98 8.17
CA GLU A 56 -18.19 -1.86 9.09
C GLU A 56 -19.59 -1.26 9.00
N THR A 57 -20.30 -1.18 10.12
CA THR A 57 -21.62 -0.55 10.20
C THR A 57 -21.49 0.96 10.12
N LEU A 58 -22.25 1.60 9.21
CA LEU A 58 -22.23 3.05 9.03
C LEU A 58 -23.31 3.74 9.89
N SER A 59 -22.99 4.95 10.37
CA SER A 59 -23.95 5.83 11.07
C SER A 59 -25.02 6.30 10.08
N GLY A 60 -26.22 5.72 10.15
CA GLY A 60 -27.32 5.96 9.21
C GLY A 60 -27.91 4.70 8.58
N GLY A 61 -27.37 3.52 8.92
CA GLY A 61 -27.79 2.25 8.34
C GLY A 61 -26.99 1.90 7.09
N GLY A 62 -26.73 0.61 6.88
CA GLY A 62 -25.84 0.11 5.83
C GLY A 62 -24.48 -0.37 6.37
N ALA A 63 -23.72 -1.02 5.49
CA ALA A 63 -22.42 -1.57 5.82
C ALA A 63 -21.39 -1.31 4.71
N LEU A 64 -20.22 -0.82 5.11
CA LEU A 64 -19.04 -0.72 4.26
C LEU A 64 -18.31 -2.06 4.26
N ARG A 65 -17.96 -2.55 3.08
CA ARG A 65 -17.16 -3.78 2.93
C ARG A 65 -15.68 -3.44 2.99
N VAL A 66 -14.93 -4.22 3.76
CA VAL A 66 -13.47 -4.14 3.89
C VAL A 66 -12.88 -5.50 3.53
N LEU A 67 -12.14 -5.56 2.44
CA LEU A 67 -11.42 -6.75 2.01
C LEU A 67 -9.99 -6.68 2.51
N ARG A 68 -9.60 -7.56 3.44
CA ARG A 68 -8.23 -7.62 3.96
C ARG A 68 -7.40 -8.62 3.20
N ILE A 69 -6.23 -8.19 2.75
CA ILE A 69 -5.22 -9.06 2.14
C ILE A 69 -4.23 -9.50 3.23
N HIS A 70 -4.27 -10.79 3.53
CA HIS A 70 -3.39 -11.45 4.50
C HIS A 70 -2.20 -12.04 3.76
N ARG A 71 -1.03 -11.46 4.00
CA ARG A 71 0.24 -11.96 3.44
C ARG A 71 0.85 -12.99 4.38
N ASP A 72 1.41 -14.05 3.81
CA ASP A 72 2.04 -15.14 4.54
C ASP A 72 3.56 -15.00 4.67
N ASP A 73 4.16 -14.04 3.98
CA ASP A 73 5.59 -13.75 4.10
C ASP A 73 5.91 -12.83 5.28
N LEU A 74 6.91 -13.20 6.07
CA LEU A 74 7.37 -12.36 7.19
C LEU A 74 7.91 -11.02 6.69
N TYR A 75 7.71 -9.98 7.50
CA TYR A 75 8.22 -8.62 7.25
C TYR A 75 7.74 -8.00 5.93
N PHE A 76 6.48 -8.25 5.57
CA PHE A 76 5.83 -7.77 4.34
C PHE A 76 5.75 -6.24 4.20
N ASP A 77 6.01 -5.50 5.28
CA ASP A 77 6.09 -4.04 5.34
C ASP A 77 7.49 -3.50 4.98
N HIS A 78 8.51 -4.35 5.01
CA HIS A 78 9.86 -3.97 4.66
C HIS A 78 9.98 -3.65 3.16
N TRP A 79 10.77 -2.64 2.80
CA TRP A 79 10.85 -2.10 1.43
C TRP A 79 11.22 -3.16 0.37
N HIS A 80 12.08 -4.14 0.71
CA HIS A 80 12.41 -5.27 -0.18
C HIS A 80 11.19 -6.14 -0.56
N LYS A 81 10.16 -6.17 0.29
CA LYS A 81 8.94 -6.99 0.15
C LYS A 81 7.74 -6.19 -0.39
N ALA A 82 7.97 -4.92 -0.72
CA ALA A 82 6.96 -4.03 -1.24
C ALA A 82 6.36 -4.52 -2.57
N ALA A 83 7.02 -5.42 -3.31
CA ALA A 83 6.49 -6.07 -4.50
C ALA A 83 5.99 -7.47 -4.16
N SER A 84 4.74 -7.78 -4.53
CA SER A 84 4.16 -9.10 -4.35
C SER A 84 3.19 -9.46 -5.47
N GLY A 85 3.61 -10.40 -6.31
CA GLY A 85 2.76 -10.95 -7.36
C GLY A 85 1.52 -11.69 -6.84
N ARG A 86 1.54 -12.20 -5.59
CA ARG A 86 0.35 -12.80 -4.96
C ARG A 86 -0.69 -11.73 -4.65
N VAL A 87 -0.26 -10.60 -4.09
CA VAL A 87 -1.15 -9.45 -3.83
C VAL A 87 -1.70 -8.88 -5.14
N GLU A 88 -0.86 -8.71 -6.17
CA GLU A 88 -1.33 -8.21 -7.47
C GLU A 88 -2.35 -9.13 -8.14
N ARG A 89 -2.18 -10.46 -8.03
CA ARG A 89 -3.18 -11.42 -8.51
C ARG A 89 -4.50 -11.30 -7.76
N ALA A 90 -4.45 -11.29 -6.43
CA ALA A 90 -5.65 -11.13 -5.60
C ALA A 90 -6.35 -9.79 -5.86
N PHE A 91 -5.58 -8.71 -5.99
CA PHE A 91 -6.11 -7.40 -6.32
C PHE A 91 -6.81 -7.38 -7.69
N ARG A 92 -6.20 -8.00 -8.71
CA ARG A 92 -6.83 -8.18 -10.03
C ARG A 92 -8.14 -8.95 -9.95
N GLU A 93 -8.19 -10.03 -9.17
CA GLU A 93 -9.42 -10.82 -8.96
C GLU A 93 -10.52 -9.99 -8.28
N ILE A 94 -10.15 -9.17 -7.30
CA ILE A 94 -11.07 -8.20 -6.67
C ILE A 94 -11.59 -7.22 -7.73
N LEU A 95 -10.73 -6.63 -8.56
CA LEU A 95 -11.16 -5.71 -9.62
C LEU A 95 -12.14 -6.35 -10.61
N LEU A 96 -11.86 -7.59 -11.06
CA LEU A 96 -12.72 -8.31 -11.99
C LEU A 96 -14.08 -8.66 -11.39
N ARG A 97 -14.11 -9.03 -10.11
CA ARG A 97 -15.35 -9.38 -9.38
C ARG A 97 -16.18 -8.15 -9.05
N GLU A 98 -15.54 -7.14 -8.48
CA GLU A 98 -16.24 -5.98 -7.90
C GLU A 98 -16.56 -4.92 -8.94
N ARG A 99 -15.77 -4.87 -10.03
CA ARG A 99 -15.90 -3.91 -11.13
C ARG A 99 -16.06 -2.46 -10.65
N PRO A 100 -15.10 -1.94 -9.86
CA PRO A 100 -15.16 -0.54 -9.43
C PRO A 100 -15.02 0.41 -10.63
N ASP A 101 -15.67 1.57 -10.53
CA ASP A 101 -15.55 2.66 -11.50
C ASP A 101 -14.21 3.40 -11.36
N LEU A 102 -13.62 3.38 -10.15
CA LEU A 102 -12.38 4.06 -9.81
C LEU A 102 -11.63 3.29 -8.72
N VAL A 103 -10.31 3.20 -8.85
CA VAL A 103 -9.40 2.79 -7.76
C VAL A 103 -8.73 4.03 -7.18
N HIS A 104 -8.76 4.21 -5.87
CA HIS A 104 -8.02 5.26 -5.19
C HIS A 104 -6.98 4.63 -4.25
N VAL A 105 -5.71 4.71 -4.65
CA VAL A 105 -4.59 4.19 -3.86
C VAL A 105 -4.10 5.26 -2.89
N HIS A 106 -4.11 4.92 -1.61
CA HIS A 106 -3.62 5.76 -0.53
C HIS A 106 -2.26 5.32 -0.01
N HIS A 107 -1.96 4.01 -0.04
CA HIS A 107 -0.67 3.51 0.40
C HIS A 107 -0.41 2.08 -0.07
N TRP A 108 0.86 1.75 -0.42
CA TRP A 108 1.24 0.43 -0.96
C TRP A 108 1.93 -0.51 0.03
N ILE A 109 2.54 0.00 1.12
CA ILE A 109 3.17 -0.87 2.14
C ILE A 109 2.20 -1.97 2.61
N ARG A 110 2.70 -3.18 2.89
CA ARG A 110 1.90 -4.38 3.20
C ARG A 110 1.00 -4.92 2.07
N LEU A 111 0.77 -4.17 0.98
CA LEU A 111 0.07 -4.64 -0.21
C LEU A 111 1.09 -5.07 -1.29
N SER A 112 1.08 -4.43 -2.45
CA SER A 112 2.14 -4.50 -3.46
C SER A 112 2.30 -3.10 -4.04
N ARG A 113 3.45 -2.80 -4.63
CA ARG A 113 3.78 -1.57 -5.36
C ARG A 113 3.47 -1.65 -6.87
N GLY A 114 2.40 -2.39 -7.19
CA GLY A 114 1.91 -2.64 -8.54
C GLY A 114 0.39 -2.49 -8.66
N LEU A 115 -0.26 -1.76 -7.74
CA LEU A 115 -1.73 -1.67 -7.67
C LEU A 115 -2.28 -0.82 -8.81
N VAL A 116 -1.68 0.32 -9.10
CA VAL A 116 -2.09 1.23 -10.16
C VAL A 116 -1.89 0.57 -11.52
N ALA A 117 -0.72 -0.05 -11.75
CA ALA A 117 -0.46 -0.81 -12.97
C ALA A 117 -1.44 -1.99 -13.14
N THR A 118 -1.84 -2.63 -12.04
CA THR A 118 -2.86 -3.69 -12.09
C THR A 118 -4.24 -3.14 -12.45
N ALA A 119 -4.63 -1.98 -11.89
CA ALA A 119 -5.87 -1.29 -12.25
C ALA A 119 -5.89 -0.85 -13.72
N ALA A 120 -4.81 -0.24 -14.20
CA ALA A 120 -4.65 0.17 -15.60
C ALA A 120 -4.79 -1.02 -16.57
N ARG A 121 -4.18 -2.16 -16.26
CA ARG A 121 -4.34 -3.40 -17.05
C ARG A 121 -5.78 -3.93 -17.03
N ALA A 122 -6.50 -3.74 -15.92
CA ALA A 122 -7.92 -4.06 -15.80
C ALA A 122 -8.83 -2.98 -16.43
N ARG A 123 -8.26 -1.92 -17.02
CA ARG A 123 -8.97 -0.76 -17.60
C ARG A 123 -9.86 -0.03 -16.58
N VAL A 124 -9.45 -0.03 -15.31
CA VAL A 124 -10.08 0.76 -14.26
C VAL A 124 -9.19 1.98 -14.01
N PRO A 125 -9.72 3.22 -14.10
CA PRO A 125 -8.93 4.40 -13.80
C PRO A 125 -8.48 4.38 -12.34
N ALA A 126 -7.31 4.93 -12.08
CA ALA A 126 -6.71 4.97 -10.76
C ALA A 126 -6.33 6.39 -10.38
N LEU A 127 -6.45 6.74 -9.10
CA LEU A 127 -5.97 7.97 -8.49
C LEU A 127 -5.04 7.60 -7.34
N VAL A 128 -4.02 8.43 -7.10
CA VAL A 128 -3.11 8.29 -5.96
C VAL A 128 -3.22 9.50 -5.04
N THR A 129 -3.27 9.27 -3.73
CA THR A 129 -2.98 10.30 -2.72
C THR A 129 -1.76 9.91 -1.91
N LEU A 130 -0.76 10.79 -1.88
CA LEU A 130 0.46 10.60 -1.11
C LEU A 130 0.27 11.16 0.31
N HIS A 131 0.14 10.27 1.30
CA HIS A 131 0.00 10.66 2.71
C HIS A 131 1.34 10.89 3.43
N ASP A 132 2.42 10.34 2.88
CA ASP A 132 3.76 10.44 3.43
C ASP A 132 4.82 10.37 2.32
N LEU A 133 6.08 10.15 2.69
CA LEU A 133 7.23 10.18 1.78
C LEU A 133 7.69 8.77 1.37
N TRP A 134 6.88 7.72 1.57
CA TRP A 134 7.20 6.33 1.24
C TRP A 134 7.59 6.13 -0.22
N THR A 135 6.95 6.85 -1.15
CA THR A 135 7.27 6.79 -2.58
C THR A 135 8.65 7.36 -2.94
N SER A 136 9.33 7.98 -1.98
CA SER A 136 10.62 8.64 -2.18
C SER A 136 11.66 8.25 -1.12
N CYS A 137 11.34 7.31 -0.22
CA CYS A 137 12.16 6.94 0.92
C CYS A 137 11.89 5.51 1.39
N LEU A 138 12.94 4.67 1.46
CA LEU A 138 12.85 3.28 1.92
C LEU A 138 12.40 3.13 3.39
N VAL A 139 12.51 4.21 4.17
CA VAL A 139 12.14 4.28 5.59
C VAL A 139 10.94 5.20 5.83
N THR A 140 10.15 5.48 4.79
CA THR A 140 8.88 6.22 4.79
C THR A 140 8.99 7.72 5.06
N PHE A 141 9.73 8.17 6.07
CA PHE A 141 9.57 9.54 6.61
C PHE A 141 10.61 10.56 6.13
N ARG A 142 11.60 10.15 5.31
CA ARG A 142 12.80 10.95 5.00
C ARG A 142 13.52 11.49 6.24
N VAL A 143 13.44 10.79 7.37
CA VAL A 143 14.24 11.08 8.56
C VAL A 143 15.38 10.09 8.62
N ARG A 144 16.61 10.61 8.59
CA ARG A 144 17.82 9.78 8.67
C ARG A 144 17.84 9.01 9.98
N THR A 145 18.10 7.72 9.90
CA THR A 145 18.09 6.82 11.05
C THR A 145 19.25 7.09 12.02
N ASP A 146 20.36 7.62 11.51
CA ASP A 146 21.57 7.94 12.25
C ASP A 146 21.59 9.37 12.82
N THR A 147 21.21 10.38 12.03
CA THR A 147 21.27 11.78 12.48
C THR A 147 19.95 12.32 13.02
N LYS A 148 18.83 11.60 12.80
CA LYS A 148 17.46 12.06 13.09
C LYS A 148 17.07 13.37 12.40
N ARG A 149 17.81 13.78 11.35
CA ARG A 149 17.52 14.97 10.55
C ARG A 149 16.75 14.61 9.28
N TYR A 150 16.03 15.59 8.73
CA TYR A 150 15.41 15.47 7.42
C TYR A 150 16.46 15.19 6.34
N CYS A 151 16.13 14.30 5.40
CA CYS A 151 16.97 13.87 4.30
C CYS A 151 16.47 14.48 2.99
N SER A 152 17.28 15.36 2.39
CA SER A 152 17.05 15.91 1.06
C SER A 152 17.63 15.07 -0.07
N ALA A 153 18.32 13.96 0.23
CA ALA A 153 18.93 13.13 -0.79
C ALA A 153 17.86 12.48 -1.70
N PRO A 154 18.15 12.30 -3.00
CA PRO A 154 17.31 11.49 -3.87
C PRO A 154 17.32 10.02 -3.44
N LEU A 155 16.32 9.25 -3.89
CA LEU A 155 16.27 7.82 -3.64
C LEU A 155 17.33 7.10 -4.49
N GLU A 156 18.49 6.86 -3.89
CA GLU A 156 19.68 6.30 -4.54
C GLU A 156 20.41 5.30 -3.63
N PRO A 157 21.24 4.37 -4.17
CA PRO A 157 21.92 3.36 -3.36
C PRO A 157 22.63 3.90 -2.12
N SER A 158 23.30 5.04 -2.27
CA SER A 158 23.83 5.83 -1.15
C SER A 158 23.08 7.16 -1.09
N PRO A 159 22.53 7.57 0.08
CA PRO A 159 22.70 6.95 1.39
C PRO A 159 21.61 5.91 1.74
N CYS A 160 20.64 5.65 0.85
CA CYS A 160 19.37 5.02 1.25
C CYS A 160 19.51 3.59 1.77
N LEU A 161 20.36 2.75 1.14
CA LEU A 161 20.55 1.37 1.59
C LEU A 161 21.19 1.32 3.00
N ALA A 162 22.18 2.18 3.25
CA ALA A 162 22.82 2.30 4.56
C ALA A 162 21.90 2.90 5.63
N CYS A 163 20.95 3.77 5.22
CA CYS A 163 19.92 4.30 6.12
C CYS A 163 18.91 3.21 6.49
N ALA A 164 18.42 2.47 5.49
CA ALA A 164 17.43 1.40 5.66
C ALA A 164 18.00 0.23 6.49
N SER A 165 19.29 -0.08 6.36
CA SER A 165 19.96 -1.13 7.16
C SER A 165 20.03 -0.89 8.65
N ARG A 166 19.64 0.31 9.11
CA ARG A 166 19.61 0.66 10.53
C ARG A 166 18.22 0.55 11.15
N LEU A 167 17.18 0.18 10.39
CA LEU A 167 15.85 -0.09 10.93
C LEU A 167 15.58 -1.59 11.03
N PRO A 168 14.95 -2.05 12.12
CA PRO A 168 14.39 -3.40 12.19
C PRO A 168 13.29 -3.59 11.13
N PRO A 169 13.14 -4.80 10.58
CA PRO A 169 14.07 -5.92 10.68
C PRO A 169 15.38 -5.61 9.95
N PHE A 170 16.53 -5.89 10.60
CA PHE A 170 17.82 -5.45 10.08
C PHE A 170 18.11 -6.05 8.70
N THR A 171 18.37 -5.18 7.73
CA THR A 171 18.90 -5.53 6.42
C THR A 171 20.43 -5.49 6.39
N PRO A 172 21.08 -6.26 5.49
CA PRO A 172 20.48 -6.86 4.30
C PRO A 172 20.24 -8.37 4.37
N TRP A 173 19.06 -8.77 3.89
CA TRP A 173 18.65 -10.16 3.67
C TRP A 173 19.21 -10.76 2.37
N VAL A 174 19.83 -9.91 1.56
CA VAL A 174 20.43 -10.22 0.26
C VAL A 174 21.78 -9.52 0.19
N ASP A 175 22.66 -9.90 -0.73
CA ASP A 175 23.93 -9.18 -0.90
C ASP A 175 23.73 -7.74 -1.43
N ALA A 176 24.81 -6.95 -1.38
CA ALA A 176 24.79 -5.55 -1.80
C ALA A 176 24.52 -5.35 -3.30
N ALA A 177 24.85 -6.32 -4.17
CA ALA A 177 24.56 -6.21 -5.59
C ALA A 177 23.05 -6.39 -5.81
N ARG A 178 22.45 -7.40 -5.18
CA ARG A 178 21.00 -7.64 -5.25
C ARG A 178 20.20 -6.49 -4.62
N ALA A 179 20.67 -5.92 -3.51
CA ALA A 179 20.00 -4.77 -2.89
C ALA A 179 19.92 -3.54 -3.82
N ARG A 180 20.97 -3.29 -4.62
CA ARG A 180 20.95 -2.21 -5.64
C ARG A 180 19.95 -2.48 -6.75
N VAL A 181 19.85 -3.73 -7.22
CA VAL A 181 18.84 -4.13 -8.21
C VAL A 181 17.43 -3.94 -7.66
N LEU A 182 17.17 -4.43 -6.44
CA LEU A 182 15.87 -4.25 -5.78
C LEU A 182 15.52 -2.78 -5.59
N LEU A 183 16.49 -1.90 -5.30
CA LEU A 183 16.26 -0.46 -5.22
C LEU A 183 15.96 0.17 -6.57
N ALA A 184 16.67 -0.24 -7.63
CA ALA A 184 16.42 0.24 -8.99
C ALA A 184 15.02 -0.17 -9.46
N GLU A 185 14.65 -1.43 -9.24
CA GLU A 185 13.28 -1.93 -9.41
C GLU A 185 12.34 -1.06 -8.57
N HIS A 186 12.65 -0.84 -7.27
CA HIS A 186 11.88 -0.01 -6.34
C HIS A 186 11.50 1.34 -6.95
N LYS A 187 12.50 2.08 -7.38
CA LYS A 187 12.34 3.40 -8.00
C LYS A 187 11.53 3.31 -9.30
N ALA A 188 11.83 2.34 -10.16
CA ALA A 188 11.18 2.19 -11.46
C ALA A 188 9.67 1.89 -11.35
N ASP A 189 9.25 0.97 -10.47
CA ASP A 189 7.83 0.68 -10.35
C ASP A 189 7.06 1.86 -9.75
N LEU A 190 7.61 2.60 -8.79
CA LEU A 190 6.90 3.77 -8.24
C LEU A 190 6.77 4.88 -9.27
N ALA A 191 7.80 5.14 -10.06
CA ALA A 191 7.70 6.08 -11.18
C ALA A 191 6.60 5.66 -12.16
N ARG A 192 6.50 4.36 -12.47
CA ARG A 192 5.43 3.81 -13.33
C ARG A 192 4.06 3.95 -12.70
N GLU A 193 3.90 3.61 -11.41
CA GLU A 193 2.62 3.73 -10.69
C GLU A 193 2.12 5.18 -10.71
N LEU A 194 3.01 6.15 -10.46
CA LEU A 194 2.65 7.57 -10.44
C LEU A 194 2.39 8.14 -11.84
N ALA A 195 3.01 7.60 -12.90
CA ALA A 195 2.75 8.02 -14.27
C ALA A 195 1.44 7.45 -14.85
N LEU A 196 0.95 6.33 -14.28
CA LEU A 196 -0.30 5.68 -14.68
C LEU A 196 -1.53 6.15 -13.90
N ALA A 197 -1.32 6.82 -12.77
CA ALA A 197 -2.36 7.46 -11.96
C ALA A 197 -2.69 8.85 -12.51
#